data_AF-A0A3A4R1M9-F1
#
_entry.id   AF-A0A3A4R1M9-F1
#
_cell.length_a   1.000
_cell.length_b   1.000
_cell.length_c   1.000
_cell.angle_alpha   90.00
_cell.angle_beta   90.00
_cell.angle_gamma   90.00
#
_symmetry.space_group_name_H-M   'P 1'
#
loop_
_entity.id
_entity.type
_entity.pdbx_description
1 polymer ?
#
loop_
_entity_poly.entity_id
_entity_poly.type
_entity_poly.pdbx_seq_one_letter_code
_entity_poly.pdbx_strand_id
1 'polypeptide(L)'
;MKKNPVKCIILDANILIDFLKSDRGVLKLISTELYEICVPSVVLHEVTQLNQEQCNFFKLSILEPSLEELMEAMVYNDQCLSFPDKVCLILSKGKGYICVTNDKRLRQACEQEKVECIWGLQLILLLNQKGKLTKEHATKILFKIHETNKYIKHEIVTACVSKLI
;
A
#
# COMPACT_ATOMS: atom_id res chain seq x y z
N MET A 1 21.61 -2.40 20.78
CA MET A 1 21.16 -2.62 19.38
C MET A 1 20.47 -1.36 18.90
N LYS A 2 21.05 -0.61 17.96
CA LYS A 2 20.35 0.52 17.35
C LYS A 2 19.24 -0.06 16.48
N LYS A 3 17.97 0.15 16.82
CA LYS A 3 16.86 -0.15 15.91
C LYS A 3 17.12 0.67 14.65
N ASN A 4 17.26 0.02 13.49
CA ASN A 4 17.18 0.75 12.22
C ASN A 4 15.85 1.53 12.23
N PRO A 5 15.83 2.78 11.72
CA PRO A 5 14.58 3.53 11.64
C PRO A 5 13.58 2.71 10.83
N VAL A 6 12.41 2.48 11.41
CA VAL A 6 11.29 1.85 10.69
C VAL A 6 10.88 2.83 9.59
N LYS A 7 10.98 2.42 8.32
CA LYS A 7 10.49 3.25 7.21
C LYS A 7 8.95 3.28 7.25
N CYS A 8 8.33 4.45 7.04
CA CYS A 8 6.88 4.52 6.81
C CYS A 8 6.55 4.22 5.35
N ILE A 9 5.44 3.52 5.14
CA ILE A 9 4.83 3.29 3.83
C ILE A 9 3.47 3.98 3.76
N ILE A 10 3.12 4.54 2.60
CA ILE A 10 1.79 5.06 2.28
C ILE A 10 1.09 4.06 1.37
N LEU A 11 -0.07 3.54 1.79
CA LEU A 11 -0.90 2.67 0.96
C LEU A 11 -1.93 3.52 0.20
N ASP A 12 -2.10 3.26 -1.09
CA ASP A 12 -3.27 3.77 -1.83
C ASP A 12 -4.57 3.03 -1.43
N ALA A 13 -5.71 3.53 -1.89
CA ALA A 13 -7.01 2.93 -1.59
C ALA A 13 -7.13 1.50 -2.13
N ASN A 14 -6.63 1.24 -3.33
CA ASN A 14 -6.74 -0.06 -3.99
C ASN A 14 -5.98 -1.15 -3.24
N ILE A 15 -4.78 -0.86 -2.73
CA ILE A 15 -4.00 -1.78 -1.91
C ILE A 15 -4.71 -2.09 -0.59
N LEU A 16 -5.27 -1.07 0.07
CA LEU A 16 -6.05 -1.28 1.28
C LEU A 16 -7.25 -2.18 1.01
N ILE A 17 -8.01 -1.90 -0.07
CA ILE A 17 -9.18 -2.70 -0.47
C ILE A 17 -8.77 -4.13 -0.81
N ASP A 18 -7.68 -4.33 -1.55
CA ASP A 18 -7.14 -5.65 -1.92
C ASP A 18 -6.88 -6.46 -0.65
N PHE A 19 -6.12 -5.91 0.32
CA PHE A 19 -5.81 -6.61 1.57
C PHE A 19 -7.05 -6.85 2.44
N LEU A 20 -7.98 -5.90 2.52
CA LEU A 20 -9.20 -6.07 3.30
C LEU A 20 -10.12 -7.16 2.72
N LYS A 21 -10.16 -7.31 1.39
CA LYS A 21 -10.94 -8.33 0.71
C LYS A 21 -10.25 -9.70 0.68
N SER A 22 -8.92 -9.74 0.74
CA SER A 22 -8.16 -10.99 0.74
C SER A 22 -7.98 -11.56 2.15
N ASP A 23 -7.34 -10.81 3.02
CA ASP A 23 -7.08 -11.15 4.41
C ASP A 23 -6.64 -9.89 5.17
N ARG A 24 -7.57 -9.30 5.93
CA ARG A 24 -7.32 -8.09 6.73
C ARG A 24 -6.18 -8.25 7.74
N GLY A 25 -5.86 -9.48 8.18
CA GLY A 25 -4.77 -9.76 9.10
C GLY A 25 -3.39 -9.38 8.55
N VAL A 26 -3.26 -9.34 7.21
CA VAL A 26 -2.04 -8.91 6.52
C VAL A 26 -1.67 -7.46 6.88
N LEU A 27 -2.64 -6.56 7.03
CA LEU A 27 -2.37 -5.17 7.42
C LEU A 27 -1.67 -5.09 8.78
N LYS A 28 -2.15 -5.91 9.74
CA LYS A 28 -1.53 -6.00 11.06
C LYS A 28 -0.11 -6.57 10.98
N LEU A 29 0.09 -7.62 10.20
CA LEU A 29 1.41 -8.24 10.03
C LEU A 29 2.40 -7.27 9.39
N ILE A 30 1.99 -6.52 8.37
CA ILE A 30 2.85 -5.50 7.73
C ILE A 30 3.21 -4.43 8.76
N SER A 31 2.21 -3.91 9.49
CA SER A 31 2.41 -2.82 10.46
C SER A 31 3.24 -3.21 11.68
N THR A 32 3.30 -4.50 12.03
CA THR A 32 4.12 -4.98 13.16
C THR A 32 5.49 -5.51 12.75
N GLU A 33 5.62 -6.11 11.57
CA GLU A 33 6.82 -6.86 11.20
C GLU A 33 7.68 -6.19 10.12
N LEU A 34 7.11 -5.29 9.32
CA LEU A 34 7.78 -4.74 8.13
C LEU A 34 7.96 -3.22 8.18
N TYR A 35 6.87 -2.47 8.31
CA TYR A 35 6.84 -1.03 8.11
C TYR A 35 5.82 -0.39 9.04
N GLU A 36 5.98 0.91 9.34
CA GLU A 36 4.84 1.68 9.82
C GLU A 36 3.91 1.97 8.63
N ILE A 37 2.60 1.84 8.82
CA ILE A 37 1.63 2.11 7.76
C ILE A 37 0.96 3.45 8.01
N CYS A 38 1.21 4.38 7.10
CA CYS A 38 0.62 5.69 7.04
C CYS A 38 -0.54 5.69 6.02
N VAL A 39 -1.73 6.13 6.38
CA VAL A 39 -2.90 6.19 5.48
C VAL A 39 -3.42 7.62 5.40
N PRO A 40 -3.37 8.29 4.25
CA PRO A 40 -3.95 9.61 4.08
C PRO A 40 -5.46 9.61 4.37
N SER A 41 -5.98 10.61 5.07
CA SER A 41 -7.42 10.69 5.39
C SER A 41 -8.31 10.68 4.14
N VAL A 42 -7.87 11.35 3.06
CA VAL A 42 -8.53 11.34 1.75
C VAL A 42 -8.63 9.94 1.14
N VAL A 43 -7.64 9.07 1.40
CA VAL A 43 -7.66 7.66 0.95
C VAL A 43 -8.60 6.86 1.84
N LEU A 44 -8.57 7.09 3.15
CA LEU A 44 -9.45 6.41 4.09
C LEU A 44 -10.93 6.64 3.76
N HIS A 45 -11.29 7.83 3.27
CA HIS A 45 -12.65 8.15 2.84
C HIS A 45 -13.15 7.28 1.67
N GLU A 46 -12.26 6.73 0.84
CA GLU A 46 -12.63 5.80 -0.24
C GLU A 46 -12.80 4.36 0.27
N VAL A 47 -12.18 4.02 1.41
CA VAL A 47 -12.14 2.66 1.95
C VAL A 47 -13.22 2.48 3.00
N THR A 48 -14.46 2.24 2.56
CA THR A 48 -15.65 2.08 3.43
C THR A 48 -15.55 0.95 4.47
N GLN A 49 -14.60 0.03 4.29
CA GLN A 49 -14.35 -1.10 5.19
C GLN A 49 -13.42 -0.76 6.37
N LEU A 50 -12.90 0.47 6.42
CA LEU A 50 -12.06 0.99 7.49
C LEU A 50 -12.71 2.19 8.17
N ASN A 51 -12.80 2.12 9.49
CA ASN A 51 -13.08 3.25 10.37
C ASN A 51 -11.91 3.47 11.35
N GLN A 52 -12.03 4.46 12.24
CA GLN A 52 -10.98 4.79 13.21
C GLN A 52 -10.60 3.60 14.10
N GLU A 53 -11.58 2.83 14.58
CA GLU A 53 -11.34 1.67 15.45
C GLU A 53 -10.55 0.58 14.73
N GLN A 54 -10.89 0.31 13.46
CA GLN A 54 -10.19 -0.66 12.62
C GLN A 54 -8.77 -0.17 12.30
N CYS A 55 -8.58 1.12 12.02
CA CYS A 55 -7.25 1.70 11.83
C CYS A 55 -6.37 1.48 13.06
N ASN A 56 -6.90 1.75 14.26
CA ASN A 56 -6.20 1.50 15.52
C ASN A 56 -5.90 0.01 15.71
N PHE A 57 -6.86 -0.87 15.43
CA PHE A 57 -6.69 -2.32 15.52
C PHE A 57 -5.55 -2.81 14.61
N PHE A 58 -5.48 -2.32 13.38
CA PHE A 58 -4.42 -2.67 12.42
C PHE A 58 -3.11 -1.89 12.60
N LYS A 59 -3.03 -0.98 13.60
CA LYS A 59 -1.89 -0.06 13.80
C LYS A 59 -1.58 0.78 12.55
N LEU A 60 -2.62 1.36 11.96
CA LEU A 60 -2.51 2.32 10.87
C LEU A 60 -2.48 3.73 11.46
N SER A 61 -1.48 4.52 11.06
CA SER A 61 -1.37 5.94 11.39
C SER A 61 -2.12 6.74 10.33
N ILE A 62 -3.19 7.43 10.72
CA ILE A 62 -3.90 8.32 9.79
C ILE A 62 -3.05 9.58 9.60
N LEU A 63 -2.79 9.92 8.33
CA LEU A 63 -2.13 11.15 7.95
C LEU A 63 -3.16 12.15 7.46
N GLU A 64 -3.28 13.27 8.16
CA GLU A 64 -4.02 14.42 7.65
C GLU A 64 -3.10 15.24 6.73
N PRO A 65 -3.40 15.35 5.43
CA PRO A 65 -2.66 16.22 4.53
C PRO A 65 -2.88 17.70 4.91
N SER A 66 -1.82 18.49 4.87
CA SER A 66 -1.91 19.95 4.98
C SER A 66 -2.64 20.56 3.77
N LEU A 67 -3.11 21.81 3.92
CA LEU A 67 -3.73 22.53 2.81
C LEU A 67 -2.77 22.68 1.63
N GLU A 68 -1.48 22.94 1.91
CA GLU A 68 -0.43 23.05 0.90
C GLU A 68 -0.25 21.74 0.13
N GLU A 69 -0.18 20.60 0.82
CA GLU A 69 -0.08 19.27 0.19
C GLU A 69 -1.33 18.94 -0.66
N LEU A 70 -2.53 19.34 -0.21
CA LEU A 70 -3.78 19.17 -0.97
C LEU A 70 -3.80 20.07 -2.22
N MET A 71 -3.36 21.32 -2.09
CA MET A 71 -3.26 22.25 -3.22
C MET A 71 -2.25 21.77 -4.25
N GLU A 72 -1.08 21.27 -3.81
CA GLU A 72 -0.08 20.67 -4.69
C GLU A 72 -0.66 19.47 -5.44
N ALA A 73 -1.38 18.57 -4.76
CA ALA A 73 -2.06 17.46 -5.40
C ALA A 73 -3.14 17.93 -6.41
N MET A 74 -3.86 19.02 -6.12
CA MET A 74 -4.89 19.56 -7.01
C MET A 74 -4.30 20.09 -8.32
N VAL A 75 -3.14 20.76 -8.26
CA VAL A 75 -2.48 21.34 -9.45
C VAL A 75 -1.48 20.39 -10.12
N TYR A 76 -1.25 19.19 -9.56
CA TYR A 76 -0.33 18.21 -10.12
C TYR A 76 -0.76 17.77 -11.53
N ASN A 77 0.17 17.93 -12.47
CA ASN A 77 -0.07 17.81 -13.91
C ASN A 77 -0.05 16.35 -14.40
N ASP A 78 -0.98 15.55 -13.87
CA ASP A 78 -1.38 14.26 -14.47
C ASP A 78 -2.90 14.12 -14.31
N GLN A 79 -3.65 14.23 -15.42
CA GLN A 79 -5.12 14.17 -15.39
C GLN A 79 -5.66 12.74 -15.24
N CYS A 80 -4.83 11.72 -15.41
CA CYS A 80 -5.28 10.33 -15.29
C CYS A 80 -5.02 9.74 -13.91
N LEU A 81 -4.27 10.42 -13.04
CA LEU A 81 -4.21 10.06 -11.62
C LEU A 81 -5.45 10.60 -10.91
N SER A 82 -6.04 9.76 -10.06
CA SER A 82 -7.09 10.22 -9.16
C SER A 82 -6.53 11.22 -8.14
N PHE A 83 -7.40 12.03 -7.55
CA PHE A 83 -6.96 12.98 -6.52
C PHE A 83 -6.29 12.27 -5.31
N PRO A 84 -6.84 11.17 -4.76
CA PRO A 84 -6.17 10.44 -3.68
C PRO A 84 -4.82 9.84 -4.07
N ASP A 85 -4.67 9.34 -5.31
CA ASP A 85 -3.37 8.86 -5.81
C ASP A 85 -2.33 9.99 -5.85
N LYS A 86 -2.74 11.20 -6.27
CA LYS A 86 -1.88 12.39 -6.24
C LYS A 86 -1.49 12.73 -4.81
N VAL A 87 -2.42 12.68 -3.86
CA VAL A 87 -2.12 12.93 -2.44
C VAL A 87 -1.13 11.89 -1.89
N CYS A 88 -1.29 10.61 -2.22
CA CYS A 88 -0.30 9.58 -1.88
C CYS A 88 1.10 9.92 -2.40
N LEU A 89 1.21 10.36 -3.65
CA LEU A 89 2.47 10.77 -4.27
C LEU A 89 3.10 11.97 -3.55
N ILE A 90 2.34 13.06 -3.38
CA ILE A 90 2.82 14.30 -2.76
C ILE A 90 3.28 14.05 -1.32
N LEU A 91 2.49 13.33 -0.52
CA LEU A 91 2.87 12.99 0.85
C LEU A 91 4.11 12.10 0.91
N SER A 92 4.21 11.11 0.02
CA SER A 92 5.37 10.22 -0.06
C SER A 92 6.64 11.00 -0.38
N LYS A 93 6.56 11.92 -1.35
CA LYS A 93 7.64 12.82 -1.74
C LYS A 93 8.06 13.76 -0.60
N GLY A 94 7.10 14.49 -0.02
CA GLY A 94 7.36 15.49 1.00
C GLY A 94 7.93 14.91 2.31
N LYS A 95 7.52 13.69 2.67
CA LYS A 95 7.94 13.04 3.93
C LYS A 95 9.05 12.00 3.75
N GLY A 96 9.45 11.70 2.52
CA GLY A 96 10.42 10.64 2.21
C GLY A 96 9.89 9.24 2.53
N TYR A 97 8.58 9.04 2.42
CA TYR A 97 7.93 7.74 2.65
C TYR A 97 7.87 6.93 1.36
N ILE A 98 7.67 5.62 1.50
CA ILE A 98 7.53 4.71 0.36
C ILE A 98 6.07 4.68 -0.06
N CYS A 99 5.78 4.96 -1.34
CA CYS A 99 4.44 4.78 -1.88
C CYS A 99 4.20 3.30 -2.25
N VAL A 100 3.08 2.72 -1.82
CA VAL A 100 2.70 1.35 -2.13
C VAL A 100 1.47 1.35 -3.01
N THR A 101 1.63 0.82 -4.21
CA THR A 101 0.55 0.75 -5.19
C THR A 101 0.77 -0.39 -6.17
N ASN A 102 -0.34 -0.98 -6.65
CA ASN A 102 -0.33 -1.89 -7.79
C ASN A 102 -0.67 -1.14 -9.10
N ASP A 103 -1.08 0.12 -9.03
CA ASP A 103 -1.45 0.92 -10.18
C ASP A 103 -0.22 1.33 -11.00
N LYS A 104 -0.24 1.02 -12.29
CA LYS A 104 0.91 1.28 -13.17
C LYS A 104 1.19 2.78 -13.28
N ARG A 105 0.17 3.62 -13.29
CA ARG A 105 0.33 5.06 -13.52
C ARG A 105 0.85 5.77 -12.29
N LEU A 106 0.33 5.44 -11.10
CA LEU A 106 0.87 5.97 -9.84
C LEU A 106 2.32 5.53 -9.65
N ARG A 107 2.68 4.30 -10.05
CA ARG A 107 4.09 3.86 -10.06
C ARG A 107 4.98 4.69 -10.99
N GLN A 108 4.50 4.99 -12.20
CA GLN A 108 5.24 5.83 -13.15
C GLN A 108 5.42 7.26 -12.62
N ALA A 109 4.39 7.82 -11.97
CA ALA A 109 4.50 9.13 -11.34
C ALA A 109 5.48 9.12 -10.17
N CYS A 110 5.46 8.07 -9.32
CA CYS A 110 6.47 7.90 -8.27
C CYS A 110 7.89 7.87 -8.84
N GLU A 111 8.12 7.13 -9.93
CA GLU A 111 9.42 7.05 -10.58
C GLU A 111 9.88 8.42 -11.12
N GLN A 112 8.99 9.16 -11.78
CA GLN A 112 9.27 10.51 -12.30
C GLN A 112 9.64 11.49 -11.18
N GLU A 113 8.92 11.42 -10.06
CA GLU A 113 9.13 12.27 -8.88
C GLU A 113 10.20 11.75 -7.92
N LYS A 114 10.88 10.65 -8.28
CA LYS A 114 11.93 10.00 -7.46
C LYS A 114 11.45 9.56 -6.08
N VAL A 115 10.19 9.17 -5.98
CA VAL A 115 9.57 8.58 -4.79
C VAL A 115 9.82 7.07 -4.79
N GLU A 116 10.36 6.55 -3.67
CA GLU A 116 10.53 5.10 -3.50
C GLU A 116 9.15 4.42 -3.57
N CYS A 117 9.01 3.39 -4.41
CA CYS A 117 7.72 2.75 -4.64
C CYS A 117 7.84 1.23 -4.66
N ILE A 118 6.90 0.56 -3.99
CA ILE A 118 6.82 -0.91 -3.90
C ILE A 118 5.43 -1.40 -4.33
N TRP A 119 5.37 -2.61 -4.86
CA TRP A 119 4.09 -3.23 -5.20
C TRP A 119 3.41 -3.76 -3.95
N GLY A 120 2.08 -3.69 -3.87
CA GLY A 120 1.33 -4.31 -2.78
C GLY A 120 1.56 -5.82 -2.70
N LEU A 121 1.62 -6.51 -3.84
CA LEU A 121 1.93 -7.95 -3.89
C LEU A 121 3.34 -8.28 -3.36
N GLN A 122 4.29 -7.35 -3.48
CA GLN A 122 5.65 -7.54 -2.97
C GLN A 122 5.70 -7.55 -1.44
N LEU A 123 4.76 -6.88 -0.76
CA LEU A 123 4.64 -6.96 0.70
C LEU A 123 4.28 -8.37 1.17
N ILE A 124 3.45 -9.09 0.40
CA ILE A 124 3.12 -10.49 0.69
C ILE A 124 4.36 -11.39 0.57
N LEU A 125 5.16 -11.18 -0.49
CA LEU A 125 6.42 -11.91 -0.67
C LEU A 125 7.39 -11.62 0.48
N LEU A 126 7.51 -10.36 0.89
CA LEU A 126 8.41 -9.96 1.97
C LEU A 126 8.00 -10.56 3.33
N LEU A 127 6.70 -10.63 3.62
CA LEU A 127 6.20 -11.32 4.81
C LEU A 127 6.57 -12.80 4.78
N ASN A 128 6.41 -13.47 3.63
CA ASN A 128 6.78 -14.88 3.50
C ASN A 128 8.29 -15.11 3.64
N GLN A 129 9.11 -14.28 2.98
CA GLN A 129 10.56 -14.36 3.06
C GLN A 129 11.10 -14.14 4.49
N LYS A 130 10.41 -13.35 5.32
CA LYS A 130 10.72 -13.17 6.74
C LYS A 130 10.12 -14.25 7.65
N GLY A 131 9.49 -15.29 7.10
CA GLY A 131 8.82 -16.35 7.86
C GLY A 131 7.58 -15.89 8.63
N LYS A 132 7.01 -14.74 8.28
CA LYS A 132 5.80 -14.17 8.94
C LYS A 132 4.50 -14.62 8.28
N LEU A 133 4.61 -15.21 7.09
CA LEU A 133 3.50 -15.76 6.33
C LEU A 133 3.95 -17.07 5.68
N THR A 134 3.21 -18.16 5.88
CA THR A 134 3.55 -19.43 5.24
C THR A 134 3.33 -19.33 3.73
N LYS A 135 4.06 -20.13 2.94
CA LYS A 135 3.85 -20.20 1.49
C LYS A 135 2.40 -20.48 1.11
N GLU A 136 1.75 -21.39 1.83
CA GLU A 136 0.33 -21.73 1.61
C GLU A 136 -0.58 -20.52 1.84
N HIS A 137 -0.39 -19.80 2.96
CA HIS A 137 -1.22 -18.65 3.29
C HIS A 137 -0.97 -17.48 2.34
N ALA A 138 0.28 -17.20 2.01
CA ALA A 138 0.65 -16.20 1.00
C ALA A 138 0.03 -16.50 -0.37
N THR A 139 0.04 -17.77 -0.79
CA THR A 139 -0.59 -18.21 -2.03
C THR A 139 -2.09 -17.93 -2.03
N LYS A 140 -2.80 -18.29 -0.94
CA LYS A 140 -4.23 -18.00 -0.79
C LYS A 140 -4.54 -16.51 -0.91
N ILE A 141 -3.75 -15.66 -0.24
CA ILE A 141 -3.92 -14.20 -0.31
C ILE A 141 -3.74 -13.69 -1.75
N LEU A 142 -2.66 -14.07 -2.43
CA LEU A 142 -2.37 -13.60 -3.78
C LEU A 142 -3.47 -13.99 -4.78
N PHE A 143 -3.94 -15.24 -4.73
CA PHE A 143 -5.06 -15.66 -5.57
C PHE A 143 -6.36 -14.96 -5.20
N LYS A 144 -6.60 -14.70 -3.91
CA LYS A 144 -7.80 -13.97 -3.49
C LYS A 144 -7.82 -12.51 -3.96
N ILE A 145 -6.66 -11.86 -4.00
CA ILE A 145 -6.51 -10.53 -4.60
C ILE A 145 -6.87 -10.60 -6.09
N HIS A 146 -6.35 -11.58 -6.83
CA HIS A 146 -6.71 -11.77 -8.25
C HIS A 146 -8.21 -12.00 -8.47
N GLU A 147 -8.86 -12.82 -7.66
CA GLU A 147 -10.31 -13.07 -7.75
C GLU A 147 -11.14 -11.79 -7.55
N THR A 148 -10.66 -10.87 -6.71
CA THR A 148 -11.42 -9.69 -6.27
C THR A 148 -11.00 -8.40 -6.99
N ASN A 149 -9.86 -8.41 -7.67
CA ASN A 149 -9.31 -7.29 -8.42
C ASN A 149 -8.94 -7.71 -9.86
N LYS A 150 -9.82 -7.37 -10.80
CA LYS A 150 -9.69 -7.67 -12.24
C LYS A 150 -8.41 -7.12 -12.90
N TYR A 151 -7.76 -6.13 -12.28
CA TYR A 151 -6.54 -5.52 -12.81
C TYR A 151 -5.29 -6.34 -12.47
N ILE A 152 -5.36 -7.19 -11.43
CA ILE A 152 -4.31 -8.14 -11.10
C ILE A 152 -4.50 -9.40 -11.92
N LYS A 153 -3.65 -9.59 -12.94
CA LYS A 153 -3.74 -10.75 -13.86
C LYS A 153 -3.22 -12.03 -13.22
N HIS A 154 -3.77 -13.18 -13.65
CA HIS A 154 -3.35 -14.51 -13.20
C HIS A 154 -1.83 -14.76 -13.37
N GLU A 155 -1.25 -14.28 -14.46
CA GLU A 155 0.20 -14.38 -14.73
C GLU A 155 1.04 -13.69 -13.65
N ILE A 156 0.60 -12.51 -13.17
CA ILE A 156 1.29 -11.74 -12.12
C ILE A 156 1.26 -12.53 -10.81
N VAL A 157 0.11 -13.11 -10.46
CA VAL A 157 -0.03 -13.94 -9.26
C VAL A 157 0.84 -15.19 -9.35
N THR A 158 0.82 -15.89 -10.48
CA THR A 158 1.63 -17.10 -10.69
C THR A 158 3.12 -16.78 -10.56
N ALA A 159 3.58 -15.66 -11.13
CA ALA A 159 4.95 -15.19 -10.97
C ALA A 159 5.29 -14.86 -9.51
N CYS A 160 4.37 -14.30 -8.74
CA CYS A 160 4.58 -14.06 -7.31
C CYS A 160 4.66 -15.37 -6.52
N VAL A 161 3.74 -16.32 -6.76
CA VAL A 161 3.71 -17.63 -6.08
C VAL A 161 4.99 -18.41 -6.32
N SER A 162 5.57 -18.33 -7.52
CA SER A 162 6.86 -18.98 -7.84
C SER A 162 8.05 -18.49 -6.98
N LYS A 163 7.93 -17.29 -6.38
CA LYS A 163 8.97 -16.66 -5.55
C LYS A 163 8.80 -16.93 -4.05
N LEU A 164 7.71 -17.61 -3.65
CA LEU A 164 7.45 -17.94 -2.24
C LEU A 164 8.35 -19.09 -1.77
N ILE A 165 8.92 -18.91 -0.58
CA ILE A 165 9.81 -19.87 0.10
C ILE A 165 9.08 -20.67 1.17
#